data_AF-A0A6S7I6E3-F1
#
_entry.id   AF-A0A6S7I6E3-F1
#
_cell.length_a   1.000
_cell.length_b   1.000
_cell.length_c   1.000
_cell.angle_alpha   90.00
_cell.angle_beta   90.00
_cell.angle_gamma   90.00
#
_symmetry.space_group_name_H-M   'P 1'
#
loop_
_entity.id
_entity.type
_entity.pdbx_description
1 polymer ?
#
loop_
_entity_poly.entity_id
_entity_poly.type
_entity_poly.pdbx_seq_one_letter_code
_entity_poly.pdbx_strand_id
1 'polypeptide(L)'
;FSQSEFTSALKIIVPISIWLGAISLGFEIVHSLLRCFQQKSIWTKISSISQCSFMACVAIWVFSISLVPYSTLDRATQQGIWPVVRKWYNQVEYYEIVNSYGLFRRMTGVGGRPEIVIEGCDSLDGPWKEYNFRYKPGPLTEYPPFIAPHQPRLDWQMWFAALGSYQHNPWFVHLVYKLLEGDRDVLDLMGKNQPFKKPPRYIRAQLYKYHFTKIKKTTKSIGDFVYSARSIKSWWTREFTSEYLPPVSKSETTLQQFLSHYELGPNYKDRELSSGRLHEILIYLRNKVRLLDPLKFLAYLFSIGIILNMLIERKYRVSERTKTHVE
;
A
#
# COMPACT_ATOMS: atom_id res chain seq x y z
N PHE A 1 -17.77 2.04 12.44
CA PHE A 1 -16.66 2.32 13.33
C PHE A 1 -16.51 3.84 13.46
N SER A 2 -16.81 4.40 14.63
CA SER A 2 -16.61 5.82 14.93
C SER A 2 -15.18 6.06 15.43
N GLN A 3 -14.77 7.33 15.49
CA GLN A 3 -13.48 7.72 16.08
C GLN A 3 -13.40 7.34 17.56
N SER A 4 -14.51 7.43 18.31
CA SER A 4 -14.57 7.02 19.70
C SER A 4 -14.42 5.51 19.87
N GLU A 5 -15.10 4.71 19.04
CA GLU A 5 -14.96 3.25 19.01
C GLU A 5 -13.51 2.84 18.72
N PHE A 6 -12.84 3.51 17.78
CA PHE A 6 -11.43 3.27 17.47
C PHE A 6 -10.49 3.63 18.61
N THR A 7 -10.69 4.79 19.22
CA THR A 7 -9.88 5.21 20.36
C THR A 7 -10.04 4.24 21.55
N SER A 8 -11.28 3.78 21.82
CA SER A 8 -11.55 2.78 22.85
C SER A 8 -10.88 1.43 22.55
N ALA A 9 -10.89 1.00 21.28
CA ALA A 9 -10.19 -0.22 20.89
C ALA A 9 -8.67 -0.10 21.09
N LEU A 10 -8.06 1.04 20.73
CA LEU A 10 -6.62 1.26 20.93
C LEU A 10 -6.22 1.25 22.40
N LYS A 11 -7.03 1.84 23.29
CA LYS A 11 -6.80 1.79 24.75
C LYS A 11 -6.69 0.37 25.31
N ILE A 12 -7.37 -0.59 24.70
CA ILE A 12 -7.36 -2.00 25.11
C ILE A 12 -6.21 -2.73 24.41
N ILE A 13 -6.09 -2.58 23.10
CA ILE A 13 -5.17 -3.36 22.27
C ILE A 13 -3.71 -2.96 22.50
N VAL A 14 -3.41 -1.67 22.65
CA VAL A 14 -2.02 -1.18 22.76
C VAL A 14 -1.31 -1.72 24.02
N PRO A 15 -1.91 -1.72 25.23
CA PRO A 15 -1.29 -2.36 26.38
C PRO A 15 -1.13 -3.88 26.22
N ILE A 16 -2.14 -4.56 25.66
CA ILE A 16 -2.11 -6.02 25.47
C ILE A 16 -0.97 -6.41 24.52
N SER A 17 -0.79 -5.70 23.42
CA SER A 17 0.28 -5.99 22.45
C SER A 17 1.67 -5.74 23.03
N ILE A 18 1.84 -4.72 23.89
CA ILE A 18 3.09 -4.49 24.64
C ILE A 18 3.40 -5.69 25.54
N TRP A 19 2.42 -6.16 26.32
CA TRP A 19 2.60 -7.32 27.19
C TRP A 19 2.87 -8.61 26.40
N LEU A 20 2.16 -8.82 25.29
CA LEU A 20 2.41 -9.94 24.40
C LEU A 20 3.85 -9.92 23.86
N GLY A 21 4.32 -8.74 23.42
CA GLY A 21 5.71 -8.54 22.99
C GLY A 21 6.73 -8.80 24.10
N ALA A 22 6.47 -8.31 25.31
CA ALA A 22 7.34 -8.52 26.47
C ALA A 22 7.41 -9.99 26.89
N ILE A 23 6.28 -10.70 26.90
CA ILE A 23 6.21 -12.15 27.19
C ILE A 23 6.95 -12.93 26.11
N SER A 24 6.74 -12.61 24.83
CA SER A 24 7.45 -13.27 23.72
C SER A 24 8.96 -13.06 23.79
N LEU A 25 9.41 -11.83 24.08
CA LEU A 25 10.83 -11.54 24.26
C LEU A 25 11.41 -12.29 25.46
N GLY A 26 10.68 -12.29 26.59
CA GLY A 26 11.08 -13.03 27.79
C GLY A 26 11.21 -14.53 27.52
N PHE A 27 10.26 -15.12 26.80
CA PHE A 27 10.32 -16.53 26.40
C PHE A 27 11.55 -16.83 25.55
N GLU A 28 11.85 -16.01 24.53
CA GLU A 28 13.03 -16.21 23.67
C GLU A 28 14.34 -16.05 24.45
N ILE A 29 14.42 -15.11 25.38
CA ILE A 29 15.60 -14.93 26.24
C ILE A 29 15.81 -16.16 27.14
N VAL A 30 14.75 -16.63 27.83
CA VAL A 30 14.83 -17.81 28.70
C VAL A 30 15.19 -19.05 27.90
N HIS A 31 14.55 -19.27 26.76
CA HIS A 31 14.82 -20.39 25.87
C HIS A 31 16.26 -20.37 25.33
N SER A 32 16.77 -19.19 24.97
CA SER A 32 18.17 -19.01 24.53
C SER A 32 19.17 -19.28 25.66
N LEU A 33 18.88 -18.82 26.89
CA LEU A 33 19.72 -19.11 28.06
C LEU A 33 19.74 -20.60 28.40
N LEU A 34 18.60 -21.29 28.35
CA LEU A 34 18.51 -22.74 28.56
C LEU A 34 19.37 -23.51 27.55
N ARG A 35 19.36 -23.11 26.26
CA ARG A 35 20.25 -23.67 25.23
C ARG A 35 21.73 -23.43 25.54
N CYS A 36 22.08 -22.28 26.11
CA CYS A 36 23.45 -22.01 26.54
C CYS A 36 23.88 -22.93 27.70
N PHE A 37 22.98 -23.25 28.63
CA PHE A 37 23.27 -24.15 29.76
C PHE A 37 23.52 -25.61 29.34
N GLN A 38 22.93 -26.04 28.21
CA GLN A 38 23.06 -27.39 27.65
C GLN A 38 24.40 -27.63 26.92
N GLN A 39 25.27 -26.62 26.81
CA GLN A 39 26.59 -26.77 26.18
C GLN A 39 27.49 -27.73 26.97
N LYS A 40 28.18 -28.62 26.25
CA LYS A 40 29.02 -29.69 26.85
C LYS A 40 30.30 -29.13 27.49
N SER A 41 30.97 -28.16 26.86
CA SER A 41 32.22 -27.58 27.35
C SER A 41 31.97 -26.40 28.29
N ILE A 42 32.74 -26.31 29.38
CA ILE A 42 32.63 -25.22 30.36
C ILE A 42 32.96 -23.86 29.72
N TRP A 43 33.97 -23.82 28.84
CA TRP A 43 34.42 -22.59 28.18
C TRP A 43 33.40 -22.09 27.16
N THR A 44 32.82 -22.98 26.36
CA THR A 44 31.77 -22.61 25.41
C THR A 44 30.49 -22.20 26.14
N LYS A 45 30.18 -22.84 27.26
CA LYS A 45 29.06 -22.45 28.14
C LYS A 45 29.22 -21.02 28.67
N ILE A 46 30.37 -20.70 29.27
CA ILE A 46 30.66 -19.36 29.80
C ILE A 46 30.57 -18.31 28.67
N SER A 47 31.22 -18.57 27.53
CA SER A 47 31.19 -17.66 26.38
C SER A 47 29.77 -17.46 25.83
N SER A 48 29.00 -18.54 25.69
CA SER A 48 27.63 -18.49 25.15
C SER A 48 26.68 -17.75 26.10
N ILE A 49 26.80 -17.99 27.41
CA ILE A 49 26.01 -17.29 28.43
C ILE A 49 26.36 -15.79 28.44
N SER A 50 27.63 -15.44 28.31
CA SER A 50 28.07 -14.05 28.25
C SER A 50 27.49 -13.34 27.02
N GLN A 51 27.64 -13.94 25.83
CA GLN A 51 27.12 -13.40 24.58
C GLN A 51 25.58 -13.30 24.60
N CYS A 52 24.90 -14.35 25.07
CA CYS A 52 23.43 -14.38 25.17
C CYS A 52 22.93 -13.31 26.14
N SER A 53 23.59 -13.14 27.30
CA SER A 53 23.24 -12.10 28.28
C SER A 53 23.43 -10.70 27.69
N PHE A 54 24.53 -10.46 26.99
CA PHE A 54 24.78 -9.18 26.33
C PHE A 54 23.71 -8.87 25.26
N MET A 55 23.39 -9.83 24.39
CA MET A 55 22.33 -9.67 23.39
C MET A 55 20.94 -9.51 24.01
N ALA A 56 20.65 -10.21 25.11
CA ALA A 56 19.40 -10.03 25.86
C ALA A 56 19.28 -8.60 26.41
N CYS A 57 20.35 -8.03 26.98
CA CYS A 57 20.38 -6.64 27.42
C CYS A 57 20.13 -5.67 26.27
N VAL A 58 20.78 -5.87 25.12
CA VAL A 58 20.55 -5.04 23.92
C VAL A 58 19.11 -5.17 23.43
N ALA A 59 18.56 -6.38 23.35
CA ALA A 59 17.19 -6.61 22.90
C ALA A 59 16.15 -5.99 23.85
N ILE A 60 16.33 -6.13 25.16
CA ILE A 60 15.47 -5.48 26.18
C ILE A 60 15.55 -3.96 26.05
N TRP A 61 16.75 -3.41 25.85
CA TRP A 61 16.94 -1.98 25.69
C TRP A 61 16.26 -1.46 24.43
N VAL A 62 16.48 -2.09 23.26
CA VAL A 62 15.81 -1.76 21.98
C VAL A 62 14.30 -1.89 22.10
N PHE A 63 13.80 -2.97 22.72
CA PHE A 63 12.37 -3.15 22.96
C PHE A 63 11.82 -2.00 23.82
N SER A 64 12.54 -1.63 24.90
CA SER A 64 12.12 -0.55 25.80
C SER A 64 12.05 0.79 25.07
N ILE A 65 13.09 1.19 24.34
CA ILE A 65 13.07 2.46 23.60
C ILE A 65 12.02 2.45 22.48
N SER A 66 11.69 1.29 21.89
CA SER A 66 10.62 1.16 20.88
C SER A 66 9.22 1.44 21.43
N LEU A 67 9.01 1.31 22.74
CA LEU A 67 7.72 1.62 23.38
C LEU A 67 7.38 3.11 23.26
N VAL A 68 8.37 4.00 23.14
CA VAL A 68 8.13 5.45 23.01
C VAL A 68 7.39 5.79 21.71
N PRO A 69 7.90 5.47 20.50
CA PRO A 69 7.17 5.71 19.26
C PRO A 69 5.92 4.82 19.14
N TYR A 70 5.93 3.59 19.66
CA TYR A 70 4.78 2.69 19.60
C TYR A 70 3.58 3.19 20.41
N SER A 71 3.82 3.67 21.63
CA SER A 71 2.77 4.13 22.53
C SER A 71 2.05 5.40 22.06
N THR A 72 2.57 6.10 21.04
CA THR A 72 1.88 7.25 20.42
C THR A 72 0.48 6.92 19.88
N LEU A 73 0.18 5.63 19.66
CA LEU A 73 -1.14 5.14 19.29
C LEU A 73 -2.20 5.38 20.38
N ASP A 74 -1.83 5.38 21.65
CA ASP A 74 -2.75 5.64 22.78
C ASP A 74 -2.13 6.57 23.81
N ARG A 75 -2.79 7.71 24.06
CA ARG A 75 -2.27 8.74 24.97
C ARG A 75 -2.09 8.25 26.40
N ALA A 76 -2.96 7.38 26.90
CA ALA A 76 -2.87 6.88 28.27
C ALA A 76 -1.63 5.99 28.44
N THR A 77 -1.42 5.07 27.50
CA THR A 77 -0.21 4.23 27.45
C THR A 77 1.04 5.08 27.26
N GLN A 78 0.97 6.08 26.37
CA GLN A 78 2.08 7.00 26.16
C GLN A 78 2.48 7.73 27.44
N GLN A 79 1.54 8.14 28.28
CA GLN A 79 1.82 8.78 29.58
C GLN A 79 2.42 7.81 30.60
N GLY A 80 2.05 6.52 30.55
CA GLY A 80 2.57 5.48 31.43
C GLY A 80 4.02 5.07 31.19
N ILE A 81 4.62 5.44 30.05
CA ILE A 81 6.03 5.11 29.76
C ILE A 81 6.96 5.82 30.74
N TRP A 82 7.82 5.02 31.39
CA TRP A 82 8.77 5.49 32.39
C TRP A 82 9.68 6.60 31.86
N PRO A 83 9.95 7.67 32.64
CA PRO A 83 10.78 8.79 32.21
C PRO A 83 12.18 8.38 31.73
N VAL A 84 12.77 7.36 32.35
CA VAL A 84 14.10 6.85 31.98
C VAL A 84 14.12 6.28 30.56
N VAL A 85 13.07 5.58 30.16
CA VAL A 85 12.94 5.00 28.82
C VAL A 85 12.82 6.09 27.76
N ARG A 86 12.08 7.16 28.05
CA ARG A 86 12.00 8.34 27.18
C ARG A 86 13.35 9.04 27.05
N LYS A 87 14.08 9.17 28.16
CA LYS A 87 15.43 9.75 28.16
C LYS A 87 16.37 8.93 27.25
N TRP A 88 16.36 7.61 27.37
CA TRP A 88 17.15 6.74 26.51
C TRP A 88 16.77 6.88 25.03
N TYR A 89 15.46 6.88 24.71
CA TYR A 89 14.98 7.11 23.35
C TYR A 89 15.49 8.44 22.80
N ASN A 90 15.31 9.55 23.53
CA ASN A 90 15.74 10.88 23.08
C ASN A 90 17.25 10.98 22.85
N GLN A 91 18.06 10.22 23.58
CA GLN A 91 19.51 10.18 23.41
C GLN A 91 19.95 9.48 22.12
N VAL A 92 19.11 8.60 21.57
CA VAL A 92 19.46 7.76 20.41
C VAL A 92 18.54 7.95 19.20
N GLU A 93 17.54 8.82 19.30
CA GLU A 93 16.58 9.12 18.24
C GLU A 93 17.27 9.54 16.94
N TYR A 94 18.36 10.32 17.02
CA TYR A 94 19.14 10.74 15.84
C TYR A 94 19.74 9.57 15.03
N TYR A 95 19.95 8.41 15.66
CA TYR A 95 20.45 7.22 14.98
C TYR A 95 19.34 6.40 14.34
N GLU A 96 18.07 6.77 14.54
CA GLU A 96 16.91 6.12 13.95
C GLU A 96 16.88 4.60 14.25
N ILE A 97 17.35 4.18 15.45
CA ILE A 97 17.38 2.77 15.89
C ILE A 97 15.95 2.22 16.04
N VAL A 98 15.04 3.06 16.54
CA VAL A 98 13.61 2.76 16.66
C VAL A 98 12.82 3.99 16.25
N ASN A 99 11.86 3.83 15.34
CA ASN A 99 11.09 4.95 14.81
C ASN A 99 9.62 4.61 14.70
N SER A 100 8.79 5.64 14.72
CA SER A 100 7.39 5.47 14.34
C SER A 100 7.30 5.32 12.82
N TYR A 101 7.07 4.11 12.33
CA TYR A 101 6.84 3.92 10.89
C TYR A 101 5.38 4.19 10.53
N GLY A 102 5.17 5.08 9.57
CA GLY A 102 3.86 5.30 8.98
C GLY A 102 4.00 5.96 7.63
N LEU A 103 3.97 5.16 6.56
CA LEU A 103 4.09 5.64 5.18
C LEU A 103 3.09 6.77 4.89
N PHE A 104 1.90 6.73 5.51
CA PHE A 104 0.90 7.80 5.52
C PHE A 104 0.25 7.94 6.91
N ARG A 105 0.94 8.60 7.85
CA ARG A 105 0.44 8.77 9.23
C ARG A 105 -0.92 9.49 9.32
N ARG A 106 -1.26 10.31 8.32
CA ARG A 106 -2.58 10.91 8.15
C ARG A 106 -3.10 10.53 6.78
N MET A 107 -4.00 9.55 6.74
CA MET A 107 -4.70 9.17 5.52
C MET A 107 -5.79 10.19 5.22
N THR A 108 -5.91 10.55 3.95
CA THR A 108 -7.07 11.31 3.42
C THR A 108 -8.25 10.37 3.21
N GLY A 109 -9.48 10.90 3.20
CA GLY A 109 -10.68 10.08 3.00
C GLY A 109 -11.64 10.03 4.19
N VAL A 110 -11.30 10.70 5.29
CA VAL A 110 -12.26 10.99 6.37
C VAL A 110 -13.37 11.87 5.78
N GLY A 111 -14.58 11.34 5.74
CA GLY A 111 -15.70 12.01 5.05
C GLY A 111 -15.77 11.77 3.55
N GLY A 112 -15.12 10.72 3.02
CA GLY A 112 -15.19 10.32 1.61
C GLY A 112 -13.86 10.47 0.89
N ARG A 113 -13.53 9.52 0.02
CA ARG A 113 -12.29 9.50 -0.77
C ARG A 113 -12.44 10.43 -1.99
N PRO A 114 -11.65 11.50 -2.13
CA PRO A 114 -11.71 12.36 -3.30
C PRO A 114 -11.16 11.61 -4.52
N GLU A 115 -11.89 11.66 -5.62
CA GLU A 115 -11.58 10.97 -6.86
C GLU A 115 -11.86 11.88 -8.05
N ILE A 116 -10.85 12.04 -8.90
CA ILE A 116 -11.00 12.70 -10.20
C ILE A 116 -11.58 11.67 -11.17
N VAL A 117 -12.67 12.07 -11.85
CA VAL A 117 -13.32 11.34 -12.93
C VAL A 117 -13.05 12.08 -14.22
N ILE A 118 -12.31 11.45 -15.14
CA ILE A 118 -12.03 12.01 -16.47
C ILE A 118 -13.18 11.62 -17.39
N GLU A 119 -13.75 12.59 -18.08
CA GLU A 119 -14.89 12.39 -18.98
C GLU A 119 -14.55 12.91 -20.37
N GLY A 120 -14.87 12.13 -21.40
CA GLY A 120 -14.77 12.55 -22.79
C GLY A 120 -16.12 12.81 -23.43
N CYS A 121 -16.16 13.64 -24.46
CA CYS A 121 -17.32 13.79 -25.34
C CYS A 121 -16.92 14.25 -26.75
N ASP A 122 -17.80 13.99 -27.72
CA ASP A 122 -17.68 14.48 -29.10
C ASP A 122 -18.34 15.85 -29.29
N SER A 123 -19.29 16.22 -28.43
CA SER A 123 -19.95 17.54 -28.39
C SER A 123 -19.94 18.10 -26.97
N LEU A 124 -19.89 19.42 -26.81
CA LEU A 124 -19.95 20.05 -25.49
C LEU A 124 -21.28 19.77 -24.75
N ASP A 125 -22.35 19.53 -25.52
CA ASP A 125 -23.69 19.22 -25.01
C ASP A 125 -23.82 17.80 -24.42
N GLY A 126 -22.81 16.95 -24.59
CA GLY A 126 -22.83 15.56 -24.12
C GLY A 126 -23.32 14.55 -25.18
N PRO A 127 -23.52 13.29 -24.79
CA PRO A 127 -23.31 12.74 -23.44
C PRO A 127 -21.83 12.59 -23.10
N TRP A 128 -21.44 13.05 -21.91
CA TRP A 128 -20.11 12.85 -21.34
C TRP A 128 -19.96 11.40 -20.86
N LYS A 129 -18.86 10.73 -21.22
CA LYS A 129 -18.60 9.34 -20.82
C LYS A 129 -17.28 9.24 -20.06
N GLU A 130 -17.30 8.47 -18.98
CA GLU A 130 -16.17 8.33 -18.06
C GLU A 130 -15.09 7.39 -18.60
N TYR A 131 -13.84 7.82 -18.50
CA TYR A 131 -12.70 6.92 -18.63
C TYR A 131 -12.54 6.08 -17.37
N ASN A 132 -12.47 4.76 -17.55
CA ASN A 132 -12.28 3.84 -16.44
C ASN A 132 -10.80 3.61 -16.17
N PHE A 133 -10.45 3.49 -14.89
CA PHE A 133 -9.11 3.13 -14.45
C PHE A 133 -9.06 1.66 -14.03
N ARG A 134 -7.86 1.10 -13.85
CA ARG A 134 -7.71 -0.33 -13.55
C ARG A 134 -7.94 -0.68 -12.09
N TYR A 135 -7.55 0.21 -11.19
CA TYR A 135 -7.40 -0.14 -9.77
C TYR A 135 -7.95 0.93 -8.81
N LYS A 136 -7.99 2.21 -9.19
CA LYS A 136 -8.69 3.22 -8.39
C LYS A 136 -10.22 3.07 -8.51
N PRO A 137 -11.00 3.59 -7.55
CA PRO A 137 -12.45 3.65 -7.67
C PRO A 137 -12.89 4.35 -8.97
N GLY A 138 -13.89 3.76 -9.63
CA GLY A 138 -14.49 4.29 -10.86
C GLY A 138 -15.98 3.93 -10.89
N PRO A 139 -16.40 2.86 -11.57
CA PRO A 139 -17.79 2.41 -11.57
C PRO A 139 -18.31 2.09 -10.16
N LEU A 140 -19.54 2.52 -9.87
CA LEU A 140 -20.15 2.36 -8.54
C LEU A 140 -20.44 0.89 -8.17
N THR A 141 -20.53 0.03 -9.17
CA THR A 141 -20.85 -1.40 -9.04
C THR A 141 -19.62 -2.28 -8.88
N GLU A 142 -18.41 -1.73 -8.97
CA GLU A 142 -17.17 -2.50 -8.88
C GLU A 142 -16.58 -2.45 -7.46
N TYR A 143 -16.19 -3.62 -6.94
CA TYR A 143 -15.52 -3.72 -5.65
C TYR A 143 -14.05 -3.28 -5.77
N PRO A 144 -13.44 -2.75 -4.68
CA PRO A 144 -12.01 -2.44 -4.69
C PRO A 144 -11.18 -3.71 -4.99
N PRO A 145 -10.32 -3.70 -6.02
CA PRO A 145 -9.50 -4.85 -6.33
C PRO A 145 -8.40 -5.04 -5.28
N PHE A 146 -8.03 -6.29 -5.01
CA PHE A 146 -6.81 -6.60 -4.30
C PHE A 146 -5.65 -6.53 -5.29
N ILE A 147 -4.68 -5.64 -5.07
CA ILE A 147 -3.65 -5.30 -6.05
C ILE A 147 -2.23 -5.65 -5.63
N ALA A 148 -2.00 -6.05 -4.38
CA ALA A 148 -0.64 -6.38 -3.93
C ALA A 148 -0.12 -7.63 -4.68
N PRO A 149 1.17 -7.65 -5.08
CA PRO A 149 2.23 -6.68 -4.77
C PRO A 149 2.38 -5.54 -5.80
N HIS A 150 1.49 -5.46 -6.80
CA HIS A 150 1.56 -4.42 -7.84
C HIS A 150 1.21 -3.04 -7.26
N GLN A 151 2.01 -2.03 -7.61
CA GLN A 151 1.80 -0.63 -7.22
C GLN A 151 1.43 0.18 -8.48
N PRO A 152 0.13 0.35 -8.80
CA PRO A 152 -0.29 1.03 -10.01
C PRO A 152 0.01 2.52 -9.92
N ARG A 153 1.08 2.95 -10.61
CA ARG A 153 1.62 4.31 -10.48
C ARG A 153 0.63 5.38 -10.94
N LEU A 154 -0.10 5.17 -12.03
CA LEU A 154 -1.08 6.15 -12.53
C LEU A 154 -2.25 6.29 -11.55
N ASP A 155 -2.94 5.21 -11.21
CA ASP A 155 -4.05 5.19 -10.24
C ASP A 155 -3.66 5.80 -8.89
N TRP A 156 -2.42 5.57 -8.46
CA TRP A 156 -1.86 6.16 -7.26
C TRP A 156 -1.63 7.67 -7.39
N GLN A 157 -1.05 8.14 -8.50
CA GLN A 157 -0.86 9.56 -8.76
C GLN A 157 -2.19 10.32 -8.84
N MET A 158 -3.23 9.69 -9.40
CA MET A 158 -4.59 10.26 -9.44
C MET A 158 -5.14 10.58 -8.04
N TRP A 159 -4.84 9.74 -7.04
CA TRP A 159 -5.22 10.02 -5.65
C TRP A 159 -4.55 11.30 -5.13
N PHE A 160 -3.27 11.51 -5.39
CA PHE A 160 -2.58 12.75 -5.00
C PHE A 160 -3.11 13.98 -5.74
N ALA A 161 -3.33 13.87 -7.05
CA ALA A 161 -3.89 14.97 -7.84
C ALA A 161 -5.26 15.43 -7.30
N ALA A 162 -6.09 14.50 -6.83
CA ALA A 162 -7.41 14.79 -6.27
C ALA A 162 -7.38 15.58 -4.94
N LEU A 163 -6.20 15.70 -4.30
CA LEU A 163 -6.00 16.47 -3.07
C LEU A 163 -5.62 17.93 -3.33
N GLY A 164 -5.32 18.29 -4.58
CA GLY A 164 -4.92 19.63 -4.99
C GLY A 164 -5.72 20.12 -6.19
N SER A 165 -5.13 21.00 -6.98
CA SER A 165 -5.71 21.52 -8.22
C SER A 165 -4.90 21.07 -9.44
N TYR A 166 -5.51 21.06 -10.63
CA TYR A 166 -4.83 20.62 -11.85
C TYR A 166 -3.62 21.48 -12.21
N GLN A 167 -3.60 22.77 -11.84
CA GLN A 167 -2.49 23.69 -12.14
C GLN A 167 -1.18 23.25 -11.47
N HIS A 168 -1.27 22.58 -10.32
CA HIS A 168 -0.12 22.02 -9.60
C HIS A 168 0.21 20.59 -10.04
N ASN A 169 -0.54 20.04 -11.00
CA ASN A 169 -0.39 18.68 -11.51
C ASN A 169 -0.23 18.69 -13.03
N PRO A 170 0.88 19.23 -13.58
CA PRO A 170 1.06 19.35 -15.03
C PRO A 170 1.06 18.00 -15.76
N TRP A 171 1.51 16.93 -15.09
CA TRP A 171 1.42 15.56 -15.61
C TRP A 171 -0.03 15.11 -15.88
N PHE A 172 -1.00 15.59 -15.09
CA PHE A 172 -2.41 15.26 -15.28
C PHE A 172 -2.98 15.97 -16.51
N VAL A 173 -2.61 17.23 -16.72
CA VAL A 173 -3.01 17.98 -17.92
C VAL A 173 -2.38 17.35 -19.17
N HIS A 174 -1.13 16.89 -19.08
CA HIS A 174 -0.49 16.13 -20.16
C HIS A 174 -1.16 14.77 -20.40
N LEU A 175 -1.60 14.06 -19.35
CA LEU A 175 -2.42 12.85 -19.48
C LEU A 175 -3.71 13.14 -20.28
N VAL A 176 -4.41 14.23 -19.97
CA VAL A 176 -5.62 14.66 -20.70
C VAL A 176 -5.30 14.95 -22.16
N TYR A 177 -4.20 15.66 -22.44
CA TYR A 177 -3.74 15.91 -23.80
C TYR A 177 -3.49 14.62 -24.57
N LYS A 178 -2.75 13.66 -24.00
CA LYS A 178 -2.48 12.37 -24.63
C LYS A 178 -3.75 11.52 -24.84
N LEU A 179 -4.74 11.63 -23.96
CA LEU A 179 -6.07 11.03 -24.17
C LEU A 179 -6.83 11.68 -25.34
N LEU A 180 -6.75 13.00 -25.51
CA LEU A 180 -7.27 13.72 -26.69
C LEU A 180 -6.54 13.33 -27.98
N GLU A 181 -5.27 12.93 -27.89
CA GLU A 181 -4.52 12.39 -29.04
C GLU A 181 -4.84 10.93 -29.36
N GLY A 182 -5.37 10.17 -28.40
CA GLY A 182 -5.53 8.73 -28.54
C GLY A 182 -4.23 7.96 -28.40
N ASP A 183 -3.29 8.47 -27.61
CA ASP A 183 -2.01 7.82 -27.38
C ASP A 183 -2.21 6.40 -26.83
N ARG A 184 -1.65 5.41 -27.53
CA ARG A 184 -1.85 3.99 -27.22
C ARG A 184 -1.22 3.60 -25.89
N ASP A 185 -0.06 4.16 -25.55
CA ASP A 185 0.64 3.83 -24.32
C ASP A 185 -0.13 4.34 -23.10
N VAL A 186 -0.76 5.51 -23.23
CA VAL A 186 -1.65 6.05 -22.20
C VAL A 186 -2.93 5.22 -22.08
N LEU A 187 -3.59 4.90 -23.20
CA LEU A 187 -4.80 4.05 -23.18
C LEU A 187 -4.53 2.67 -22.57
N ASP A 188 -3.32 2.13 -22.75
CA ASP A 188 -2.86 0.89 -22.14
C ASP A 188 -2.72 0.95 -20.61
N LEU A 189 -2.64 2.15 -20.02
CA LEU A 189 -2.68 2.34 -18.57
C LEU A 189 -4.11 2.36 -18.03
N MET A 190 -5.10 2.65 -18.88
CA MET A 190 -6.51 2.74 -18.51
C MET A 190 -7.14 1.35 -18.32
N GLY A 191 -8.35 1.33 -17.76
CA GLY A 191 -9.16 0.12 -17.58
C GLY A 191 -9.54 -0.56 -18.89
N LYS A 192 -10.03 -1.81 -18.83
CA LYS A 192 -10.38 -2.57 -20.05
C LYS A 192 -11.65 -2.04 -20.75
N ASN A 193 -12.61 -1.56 -19.98
CA ASN A 193 -13.93 -1.16 -20.48
C ASN A 193 -13.96 0.34 -20.79
N GLN A 194 -13.29 0.77 -21.86
CA GLN A 194 -13.31 2.18 -22.28
C GLN A 194 -14.50 2.48 -23.21
N PRO A 195 -15.20 3.62 -23.03
CA PRO A 195 -16.37 3.95 -23.84
C PRO A 195 -16.03 4.53 -25.23
N PHE A 196 -14.75 4.84 -25.50
CA PHE A 196 -14.30 5.50 -26.72
C PHE A 196 -13.48 4.56 -27.60
N LYS A 197 -13.88 4.41 -28.87
CA LYS A 197 -13.10 3.71 -29.91
C LYS A 197 -12.15 4.63 -30.66
N LYS A 198 -12.47 5.93 -30.69
CA LYS A 198 -11.67 7.02 -31.25
C LYS A 198 -11.51 8.09 -30.18
N PRO A 199 -10.45 8.90 -30.21
CA PRO A 199 -10.25 9.96 -29.23
C PRO A 199 -11.44 10.93 -29.25
N PRO A 200 -11.99 11.31 -28.09
CA PRO A 200 -13.06 12.29 -28.02
C PRO A 200 -12.55 13.68 -28.43
N ARG A 201 -13.45 14.56 -28.87
CA ARG A 201 -13.10 15.95 -29.22
C ARG A 201 -12.83 16.83 -28.01
N TYR A 202 -13.52 16.53 -26.91
CA TYR A 202 -13.43 17.28 -25.66
C TYR A 202 -13.19 16.32 -24.51
N ILE A 203 -12.36 16.74 -23.55
CA ILE A 203 -12.20 16.07 -22.26
C ILE A 203 -12.38 17.09 -21.15
N ARG A 204 -13.07 16.69 -20.08
CA ARG A 204 -13.14 17.45 -18.82
C ARG A 204 -12.81 16.52 -17.66
N ALA A 205 -12.62 17.08 -16.48
CA ALA A 205 -12.44 16.29 -15.27
C ALA A 205 -13.29 16.84 -14.13
N GLN A 206 -13.98 15.93 -13.44
CA GLN A 206 -14.88 16.24 -12.35
C GLN A 206 -14.35 15.63 -11.05
N LEU A 207 -14.45 16.35 -9.94
CA LEU A 207 -14.06 15.87 -8.61
C LEU A 207 -15.29 15.35 -7.87
N TYR A 208 -15.20 14.11 -7.40
CA TYR A 208 -16.23 13.48 -6.58
C TYR A 208 -15.64 13.02 -5.25
N LYS A 209 -16.50 12.87 -4.24
CA LYS A 209 -16.17 12.10 -3.03
C LYS A 209 -16.86 10.75 -3.08
N TYR A 210 -16.07 9.69 -3.02
CA TYR A 210 -16.52 8.31 -3.01
C TYR A 210 -16.63 7.79 -1.57
N HIS A 211 -17.75 7.12 -1.29
CA HIS A 211 -18.03 6.47 -0.02
C HIS A 211 -18.37 5.01 -0.27
N PHE A 212 -17.94 4.13 0.64
CA PHE A 212 -18.45 2.77 0.65
C PHE A 212 -19.95 2.79 0.95
N THR A 213 -20.69 1.98 0.20
CA THR A 213 -22.11 1.75 0.49
C THR A 213 -22.24 1.17 1.89
N LYS A 214 -23.11 1.77 2.70
CA LYS A 214 -23.32 1.34 4.09
C LYS A 214 -24.05 0.00 4.10
N ILE A 215 -23.39 -1.03 4.62
CA ILE A 215 -24.02 -2.33 4.90
C ILE A 215 -24.87 -2.20 6.16
N LYS A 216 -26.09 -2.75 6.16
CA LYS A 216 -26.97 -2.74 7.34
C LYS A 216 -26.30 -3.44 8.52
N LYS A 217 -26.41 -2.85 9.72
CA LYS A 217 -25.72 -3.22 10.97
C LYS A 217 -25.97 -4.66 11.48
N THR A 218 -26.86 -5.44 10.90
CA THR A 218 -27.24 -6.78 11.40
C THR A 218 -26.20 -7.87 11.09
N THR A 219 -24.96 -7.50 10.77
CA THR A 219 -23.87 -8.44 10.51
C THR A 219 -23.25 -8.87 11.84
N LYS A 220 -23.70 -10.00 12.40
CA LYS A 220 -23.20 -10.52 13.70
C LYS A 220 -22.11 -11.58 13.52
N SER A 221 -22.03 -12.20 12.34
CA SER A 221 -21.02 -13.20 12.01
C SER A 221 -20.33 -12.89 10.67
N ILE A 222 -19.18 -13.54 10.44
CA ILE A 222 -18.47 -13.50 9.14
C ILE A 222 -19.39 -14.05 8.02
N GLY A 223 -20.21 -15.05 8.31
CA GLY A 223 -21.19 -15.60 7.36
C GLY A 223 -22.23 -14.55 6.93
N ASP A 224 -22.76 -13.77 7.89
CA ASP A 224 -23.69 -12.68 7.60
C ASP A 224 -23.03 -11.56 6.78
N PHE A 225 -21.74 -11.31 7.00
CA PHE A 225 -20.98 -10.32 6.25
C PHE A 225 -20.86 -10.74 4.79
N VAL A 226 -20.49 -12.00 4.54
CA VAL A 226 -20.36 -12.52 3.17
C VAL A 226 -21.72 -12.54 2.48
N TYR A 227 -22.79 -12.93 3.17
CA TYR A 227 -24.15 -12.91 2.61
C TYR A 227 -24.61 -11.49 2.27
N SER A 228 -24.46 -10.54 3.20
CA SER A 228 -24.84 -9.15 2.98
C SER A 228 -24.00 -8.48 1.90
N ALA A 229 -22.68 -8.73 1.84
CA ALA A 229 -21.80 -8.24 0.79
C ALA A 229 -22.23 -8.72 -0.61
N ARG A 230 -22.70 -9.96 -0.74
CA ARG A 230 -23.23 -10.49 -2.02
C ARG A 230 -24.52 -9.80 -2.47
N SER A 231 -25.29 -9.22 -1.55
CA SER A 231 -26.51 -8.47 -1.88
C SER A 231 -26.27 -7.02 -2.29
N ILE A 232 -25.04 -6.52 -2.15
CA ILE A 232 -24.67 -5.15 -2.51
C ILE A 232 -24.62 -5.02 -4.04
N LYS A 233 -25.54 -4.24 -4.60
CA LYS A 233 -25.55 -3.92 -6.04
C LYS A 233 -24.51 -2.86 -6.41
N SER A 234 -24.28 -1.89 -5.54
CA SER A 234 -23.30 -0.82 -5.70
C SER A 234 -22.36 -0.80 -4.51
N TRP A 235 -21.08 -1.00 -4.73
CA TRP A 235 -20.03 -0.94 -3.70
C TRP A 235 -19.74 0.48 -3.25
N TRP A 236 -20.01 1.45 -4.12
CA TRP A 236 -19.75 2.85 -3.88
C TRP A 236 -21.01 3.70 -4.06
N THR A 237 -21.05 4.78 -3.28
CA THR A 237 -21.87 5.97 -3.57
C THR A 237 -20.91 7.13 -3.77
N ARG A 238 -21.22 8.07 -4.66
CA ARG A 238 -20.40 9.26 -4.86
C ARG A 238 -21.24 10.53 -4.85
N GLU A 239 -20.63 11.61 -4.37
CA GLU A 239 -21.21 12.96 -4.41
C GLU A 239 -20.31 13.87 -5.24
N PHE A 240 -20.93 14.68 -6.10
CA PHE A 240 -20.20 15.70 -6.87
C PHE A 240 -19.66 16.75 -5.91
N THR A 241 -18.39 17.11 -6.06
CA THR A 241 -17.74 18.14 -5.24
C THR A 241 -17.54 19.42 -6.03
N SER A 242 -16.81 19.34 -7.14
CA SER A 242 -16.49 20.50 -7.98
C SER A 242 -16.01 20.05 -9.35
N GLU A 243 -15.98 20.98 -10.29
CA GLU A 243 -15.19 20.79 -11.51
C GLU A 243 -13.70 20.79 -11.14
N TYR A 244 -12.95 19.84 -11.68
CA TYR A 244 -11.50 19.74 -11.48
C TYR A 244 -10.75 20.35 -12.66
N LEU A 245 -11.16 20.04 -13.89
CA LEU A 245 -10.62 20.61 -15.13
C LEU A 245 -11.81 20.93 -16.04
N PRO A 246 -11.92 22.17 -16.57
CA PRO A 246 -12.98 22.52 -17.51
C PRO A 246 -12.88 21.70 -18.80
N PRO A 247 -13.95 21.64 -19.62
CA PRO A 247 -13.90 21.08 -20.95
C PRO A 247 -12.77 21.69 -21.77
N VAL A 248 -11.82 20.86 -22.21
CA VAL A 248 -10.72 21.27 -23.08
C VAL A 248 -10.72 20.46 -24.37
N SER A 249 -10.27 21.10 -25.45
CA SER A 249 -10.04 20.45 -26.74
C SER A 249 -8.57 20.50 -27.15
N LYS A 250 -8.14 19.60 -28.03
CA LYS A 250 -6.73 19.52 -28.47
C LYS A 250 -6.21 20.83 -29.07
N SER A 251 -7.05 21.54 -29.83
CA SER A 251 -6.69 22.78 -30.52
C SER A 251 -6.84 24.04 -29.66
N GLU A 252 -7.20 23.90 -28.39
CA GLU A 252 -7.45 25.05 -27.53
C GLU A 252 -6.15 25.73 -27.10
N THR A 253 -6.07 27.04 -27.32
CA THR A 253 -4.87 27.84 -27.04
C THR A 253 -4.44 27.78 -25.58
N THR A 254 -5.39 27.82 -24.64
CA THR A 254 -5.13 27.77 -23.20
C THR A 254 -4.43 26.47 -22.80
N LEU A 255 -4.90 25.33 -23.34
CA LEU A 255 -4.30 24.03 -23.10
C LEU A 255 -2.86 23.97 -23.66
N GLN A 256 -2.68 24.45 -24.89
CA GLN A 256 -1.37 24.46 -25.55
C GLN A 256 -0.36 25.36 -24.82
N GLN A 257 -0.79 26.53 -24.34
CA GLN A 257 0.04 27.43 -23.55
C GLN A 257 0.44 26.82 -22.21
N PHE A 258 -0.50 26.18 -21.50
CA PHE A 258 -0.22 25.49 -20.25
C PHE A 258 0.83 24.38 -20.47
N LEU A 259 0.63 23.52 -21.47
CA LEU A 259 1.56 22.42 -21.74
C LEU A 259 2.94 22.95 -22.17
N SER A 260 2.98 24.01 -22.97
CA SER A 260 4.25 24.61 -23.42
C SER A 260 5.03 25.22 -22.26
N HIS A 261 4.36 25.83 -21.29
CA HIS A 261 5.01 26.36 -20.08
C HIS A 261 5.75 25.28 -19.28
N TYR A 262 5.22 24.06 -19.26
CA TYR A 262 5.84 22.91 -18.59
C TYR A 262 6.65 22.00 -19.51
N GLU A 263 6.87 22.39 -20.77
CA GLU A 263 7.56 21.59 -21.79
C GLU A 263 6.87 20.24 -22.11
N LEU A 264 5.57 20.09 -21.85
CA LEU A 264 4.79 18.84 -22.01
C LEU A 264 3.82 18.88 -23.22
N GLY A 265 4.11 19.72 -24.22
CA GLY A 265 3.24 19.96 -25.38
C GLY A 265 3.50 19.04 -26.58
N PRO A 266 3.04 19.41 -27.80
CA PRO A 266 3.21 18.62 -29.02
C PRO A 266 4.67 18.31 -29.38
N ASN A 267 5.59 19.17 -28.92
CA ASN A 267 7.03 19.03 -29.14
C ASN A 267 7.73 18.17 -28.07
N TYR A 268 7.00 17.71 -27.05
CA TYR A 268 7.54 16.82 -26.03
C TYR A 268 7.92 15.49 -26.68
N LYS A 269 9.20 15.17 -26.65
CA LYS A 269 9.69 13.85 -27.04
C LYS A 269 9.62 12.94 -25.83
N ASP A 270 8.78 11.92 -25.92
CA ASP A 270 8.82 10.81 -24.97
C ASP A 270 10.27 10.28 -24.90
N ARG A 271 10.76 9.99 -23.67
CA ARG A 271 12.12 9.45 -23.48
C ARG A 271 12.31 8.26 -24.42
N GLU A 272 13.49 8.17 -25.03
CA GLU A 272 13.84 7.06 -25.93
C GLU A 272 13.47 5.72 -25.28
N LEU A 273 12.62 4.96 -25.99
CA LEU A 273 12.22 3.63 -25.56
C LEU A 273 13.48 2.78 -25.47
N SER A 274 13.71 2.19 -24.29
CA SER A 274 14.73 1.15 -24.12
C SER A 274 14.53 0.11 -25.23
N SER A 275 15.58 -0.18 -25.99
CA SER A 275 15.53 -1.12 -27.12
C SER A 275 16.29 -2.41 -26.79
N GLY A 276 15.99 -3.47 -27.54
CA GLY A 276 16.68 -4.76 -27.45
C GLY A 276 15.90 -5.88 -26.75
N ARG A 277 16.53 -7.06 -26.66
CA ARG A 277 15.88 -8.30 -26.19
C ARG A 277 15.33 -8.20 -24.78
N LEU A 278 16.03 -7.50 -23.88
CA LEU A 278 15.56 -7.34 -22.50
C LEU A 278 14.23 -6.56 -22.46
N HIS A 279 14.10 -5.52 -23.28
CA HIS A 279 12.86 -4.76 -23.39
C HIS A 279 11.70 -5.64 -23.86
N GLU A 280 11.90 -6.44 -24.91
CA GLU A 280 10.90 -7.38 -25.42
C GLU A 280 10.50 -8.43 -24.36
N ILE A 281 11.46 -8.99 -23.64
CA ILE A 281 11.22 -9.93 -22.54
C ILE A 281 10.40 -9.25 -21.43
N LEU A 282 10.75 -8.03 -21.05
CA LEU A 282 10.03 -7.29 -20.01
C LEU A 282 8.59 -6.96 -20.43
N ILE A 283 8.36 -6.57 -21.69
CA ILE A 283 7.01 -6.36 -22.24
C ILE A 283 6.23 -7.67 -22.22
N TYR A 284 6.83 -8.76 -22.68
CA TYR A 284 6.21 -10.09 -22.67
C TYR A 284 5.82 -10.52 -21.25
N LEU A 285 6.74 -10.43 -20.30
CA LEU A 285 6.50 -10.75 -18.89
C LEU A 285 5.41 -9.85 -18.29
N ARG A 286 5.45 -8.54 -18.54
CA ARG A 286 4.41 -7.59 -18.09
C ARG A 286 3.04 -8.00 -18.61
N ASN A 287 2.93 -8.39 -19.87
CA ASN A 287 1.67 -8.82 -20.48
C ASN A 287 1.14 -10.12 -19.87
N LYS A 288 2.02 -11.05 -19.48
CA LYS A 288 1.62 -12.28 -18.77
C LYS A 288 1.21 -12.00 -17.33
N VAL A 289 1.99 -11.21 -16.59
CA VAL A 289 1.70 -10.86 -15.18
C VAL A 289 0.39 -10.10 -15.07
N ARG A 290 0.06 -9.22 -16.03
CA ARG A 290 -1.21 -8.49 -16.09
C ARG A 290 -2.46 -9.40 -16.22
N LEU A 291 -2.29 -10.66 -16.64
CA LEU A 291 -3.39 -11.63 -16.75
C LEU A 291 -3.58 -12.44 -15.46
N LEU A 292 -2.61 -12.42 -14.55
CA LEU A 292 -2.68 -13.16 -13.30
C LEU A 292 -3.50 -12.40 -12.28
N ASP A 293 -4.42 -13.12 -11.64
CA ASP A 293 -5.10 -12.61 -10.46
C ASP A 293 -4.07 -12.42 -9.32
N PRO A 294 -4.01 -11.24 -8.68
CA PRO A 294 -3.01 -10.94 -7.66
C PRO A 294 -3.06 -11.88 -6.45
N LEU A 295 -4.25 -12.33 -6.04
CA LEU A 295 -4.39 -13.28 -4.93
C LEU A 295 -3.82 -14.65 -5.29
N LYS A 296 -4.11 -15.14 -6.51
CA LYS A 296 -3.50 -16.38 -7.01
C LYS A 296 -1.98 -16.25 -7.06
N PHE A 297 -1.47 -15.13 -7.55
CA PHE A 297 -0.02 -14.89 -7.62
C PHE A 297 0.64 -14.94 -6.23
N LEU A 298 0.06 -14.26 -5.24
CA LEU A 298 0.56 -14.32 -3.86
C LEU A 298 0.45 -15.71 -3.25
N ALA A 299 -0.66 -16.42 -3.49
CA ALA A 299 -0.83 -17.78 -3.01
C ALA A 299 0.24 -18.72 -3.58
N TYR A 300 0.58 -18.59 -4.88
CA TYR A 300 1.68 -19.34 -5.48
C TYR A 300 3.03 -19.00 -4.84
N LEU A 301 3.36 -17.71 -4.66
CA LEU A 301 4.60 -17.29 -4.01
C LEU A 301 4.72 -17.84 -2.59
N PHE A 302 3.64 -17.76 -1.81
CA PHE A 302 3.60 -18.27 -0.45
C PHE A 302 3.77 -19.79 -0.41
N SER A 303 3.10 -20.51 -1.30
CA SER A 303 3.18 -21.96 -1.40
C SER A 303 4.60 -22.43 -1.77
N ILE A 304 5.24 -21.74 -2.72
CA ILE A 304 6.64 -21.98 -3.08
C ILE A 304 7.56 -21.74 -1.88
N GLY A 305 7.36 -20.65 -1.15
CA GLY A 305 8.13 -20.33 0.05
C GLY A 305 8.03 -21.42 1.13
N ILE A 306 6.83 -21.94 1.38
CA ILE A 306 6.62 -23.08 2.30
C ILE A 306 7.37 -24.31 1.82
N ILE A 307 7.22 -24.68 0.54
CA ILE A 307 7.86 -25.87 -0.02
C ILE A 307 9.38 -25.76 0.09
N LEU A 308 9.95 -24.61 -0.27
CA LEU A 308 11.40 -24.37 -0.16
C LEU A 308 11.87 -24.48 1.30
N ASN A 309 11.12 -23.91 2.25
CA ASN A 309 11.48 -24.00 3.66
C ASN A 309 11.44 -25.45 4.17
N MET A 310 10.41 -26.23 3.81
CA MET A 310 10.32 -27.65 4.14
C MET A 310 11.48 -28.46 3.55
N LEU A 311 11.89 -28.17 2.31
CA LEU A 311 13.03 -28.83 1.66
C LEU A 311 14.36 -28.47 2.35
N ILE A 312 14.55 -27.20 2.73
CA ILE A 312 15.74 -26.73 3.46
C ILE A 312 15.81 -27.38 4.84
N GLU A 313 14.70 -27.39 5.59
CA GLU A 313 14.64 -27.99 6.92
C GLU A 313 14.93 -29.50 6.88
N ARG A 314 14.40 -30.20 5.86
CA ARG A 314 14.72 -31.61 5.61
C ARG A 314 16.22 -31.82 5.35
N LYS A 315 16.86 -30.93 4.59
CA LYS A 315 18.30 -30.98 4.32
C LYS A 315 19.13 -30.77 5.60
N TYR A 316 18.74 -29.82 6.46
CA TYR A 316 19.42 -29.59 7.75
C TYR A 316 19.30 -30.77 8.71
N ARG A 317 18.10 -31.35 8.87
CA ARG A 317 17.91 -32.54 9.73
C ARG A 317 18.70 -33.75 9.24
N VAL A 318 18.81 -33.94 7.92
CA VAL A 318 19.65 -35.00 7.35
C VAL A 318 21.12 -34.74 7.66
N SER A 319 21.62 -33.51 7.50
CA SER A 319 23.00 -33.14 7.80
C SER A 319 23.36 -33.30 9.29
N GLU A 320 22.45 -33.02 10.22
CA GLU A 320 22.67 -33.26 11.66
C GLU A 320 22.76 -34.76 11.98
N ARG A 321 21.87 -35.58 11.40
CA ARG A 321 21.90 -37.04 11.57
C ARG A 321 23.19 -37.66 11.02
N THR A 322 23.72 -37.17 9.91
CA THR A 322 24.98 -37.67 9.35
C THR A 322 26.18 -37.32 10.24
N LYS A 323 26.17 -36.16 10.90
CA LYS A 323 27.23 -35.78 11.86
C LYS A 323 27.21 -36.62 13.13
N THR A 324 26.03 -36.99 13.64
CA THR A 324 25.90 -37.86 14.83
C THR A 324 26.27 -39.33 14.61
N HIS A 325 26.49 -39.77 13.36
CA HIS A 325 26.91 -41.13 13.04
C HIS A 325 28.41 -41.25 12.67
N VAL A 326 29.15 -40.14 12.68
CA VAL A 326 30.59 -40.08 12.33
C VAL A 326 31.46 -39.73 13.55
N GLU A 327 30.85 -39.40 14.69
CA GLU A 327 31.48 -39.44 16.02
C GLU A 327 31.10 -40.75 16.72
#